data_AF-A0A3B1DAX8-F1
#
_entry.id   AF-A0A3B1DAX8-F1
#
_cell.length_a   1.000
_cell.length_b   1.000
_cell.length_c   1.000
_cell.angle_alpha   90.00
_cell.angle_beta   90.00
_cell.angle_gamma   90.00
#
_symmetry.space_group_name_H-M   'P 1'
#
loop_
_entity.id
_entity.type
_entity.pdbx_description
1 polymer ?
#
loop_
_entity_poly.entity_id
_entity_poly.type
_entity_poly.pdbx_seq_one_letter_code
_entity_poly.pdbx_strand_id
1 'polypeptide(L)'
;NLGFIKFLAPLGKKYRKKGVAAPLIMTPEYIKRSLDVFPIEFFNFKLIHHTVFGDDILTGLAIENKDIRLQCEREIKTKLIWLRQGYISSLGDKNLLREKLSESITGYIPLFRAIIYLLGKEPPVKSHDVVVTLQEMTSIETGIFEKMLLLKRKELTLSMDELTDFFEEYYMGTERIGRIINDLNT
;
A
#
# COMPACT_ATOMS: atom_id res chain seq x y z
N ASN A 1 7.82 -8.93 28.52
CA ASN A 1 8.91 -8.14 29.14
C ASN A 1 9.35 -7.07 28.14
N LEU A 2 9.31 -5.78 28.50
CA LEU A 2 9.62 -4.64 27.62
C LEU A 2 11.09 -4.19 27.66
N GLY A 3 11.97 -4.96 28.29
CA GLY A 3 13.40 -4.64 28.44
C GLY A 3 14.09 -4.36 27.10
N PHE A 4 13.75 -5.11 26.05
CA PHE A 4 14.32 -4.90 24.72
C PHE A 4 13.96 -3.52 24.11
N ILE A 5 12.74 -3.01 24.34
CA ILE A 5 12.34 -1.67 23.86
C ILE A 5 13.17 -0.60 24.55
N LYS A 6 13.34 -0.72 25.88
CA LYS A 6 14.17 0.22 26.66
C LYS A 6 15.63 0.16 26.23
N PHE A 7 16.13 -1.01 25.86
CA PHE A 7 17.48 -1.19 25.31
C PHE A 7 17.65 -0.54 23.92
N LEU A 8 16.66 -0.67 23.03
CA LEU A 8 16.72 -0.12 21.67
C LEU A 8 16.44 1.38 21.61
N ALA A 9 15.60 1.93 22.48
CA ALA A 9 15.14 3.31 22.41
C ALA A 9 16.27 4.37 22.35
N PRO A 10 17.35 4.28 23.14
CA PRO A 10 18.46 5.23 23.04
C PRO A 10 19.16 5.21 21.68
N LEU A 11 19.18 4.05 21.00
CA LEU A 11 19.78 3.90 19.67
C LEU A 11 19.03 4.70 18.60
N GLY A 12 17.73 4.94 18.81
CA GLY A 12 16.90 5.74 17.90
C GLY A 12 17.48 7.13 17.62
N LYS A 13 18.09 7.79 18.62
CA LYS A 13 18.75 9.11 18.42
C LYS A 13 19.90 9.03 17.41
N LYS A 14 20.68 7.95 17.44
CA LYS A 14 21.82 7.72 16.54
C LYS A 14 21.36 7.39 15.13
N TYR A 15 20.39 6.48 15.01
CA TYR A 15 19.99 5.94 13.70
C TYR A 15 18.94 6.80 12.97
N ARG A 16 18.12 7.58 13.67
CA ARG A 16 17.20 8.54 13.04
C ARG A 16 17.93 9.57 12.18
N LYS A 17 19.10 10.05 12.63
CA LYS A 17 19.96 10.97 11.85
C LYS A 17 20.50 10.32 10.55
N LYS A 18 20.45 8.99 10.46
CA LYS A 18 20.83 8.20 9.27
C LYS A 18 19.61 7.77 8.45
N GLY A 19 18.43 8.34 8.71
CA GLY A 19 17.20 8.02 7.97
C GLY A 19 16.54 6.70 8.37
N VAL A 20 16.99 6.05 9.45
CA VAL A 20 16.40 4.78 9.92
C VAL A 20 15.23 5.10 10.86
N ALA A 21 14.04 4.67 10.46
CA ALA A 21 12.84 4.74 11.30
C ALA A 21 12.92 3.75 12.48
N ALA A 22 12.07 3.92 13.48
CA ALA A 22 11.92 2.90 14.53
C ALA A 22 11.50 1.57 13.88
N PRO A 23 12.15 0.44 14.21
CA PRO A 23 11.87 -0.83 13.57
C PRO A 23 10.51 -1.38 14.00
N LEU A 24 9.85 -2.13 13.12
CA LEU A 24 8.79 -3.05 13.52
C LEU A 24 9.43 -4.18 14.34
N ILE A 25 8.88 -4.45 15.52
CA ILE A 25 9.37 -5.51 16.41
C ILE A 25 8.22 -6.45 16.70
N MET A 26 8.41 -7.71 16.32
CA MET A 26 7.40 -8.76 16.44
C MET A 26 8.08 -10.05 16.91
N THR A 27 7.35 -10.87 17.66
CA THR A 27 7.78 -12.23 17.97
C THR A 27 7.18 -13.20 16.94
N PRO A 28 7.76 -14.40 16.74
CA PRO A 28 7.15 -15.41 15.88
C PRO A 28 5.69 -15.73 16.25
N GLU A 29 5.38 -15.77 17.54
CA GLU A 29 4.02 -16.00 18.03
C GLU A 29 3.07 -14.83 17.69
N TYR A 30 3.55 -13.59 17.78
CA TYR A 30 2.76 -12.42 17.38
C TYR A 30 2.43 -12.49 15.89
N ILE A 31 3.41 -12.84 15.04
CA ILE A 31 3.21 -12.99 13.60
C ILE A 31 2.14 -14.03 13.30
N LYS A 32 2.26 -15.24 13.86
CA LYS A 32 1.30 -16.34 13.65
C LYS A 32 -0.14 -15.96 13.99
N ARG A 33 -0.33 -15.18 15.06
CA ARG A 33 -1.64 -14.71 15.52
C ARG A 33 -2.17 -13.48 14.80
N SER A 34 -1.45 -12.98 13.81
CA SER A 34 -1.72 -11.73 13.11
C SER A 34 -1.89 -11.90 11.60
N LEU A 35 -1.83 -13.14 11.09
CA LEU A 35 -1.87 -13.43 9.65
C LEU A 35 -3.25 -13.15 9.02
N ASP A 36 -4.31 -13.24 9.80
CA ASP A 36 -5.70 -12.94 9.41
C ASP A 36 -6.02 -11.43 9.52
N VAL A 37 -5.36 -10.73 10.45
CA VAL A 37 -5.59 -9.30 10.69
C VAL A 37 -4.73 -8.40 9.79
N PHE A 38 -3.50 -8.82 9.47
CA PHE A 38 -2.56 -8.10 8.58
C PHE A 38 -2.07 -8.96 7.38
N PRO A 39 -2.96 -9.64 6.65
CA PRO A 39 -2.57 -10.56 5.58
C PRO A 39 -1.77 -9.88 4.45
N ILE A 40 -2.12 -8.65 4.05
CA ILE A 40 -1.41 -7.94 2.98
C ILE A 40 0.02 -7.58 3.41
N GLU A 41 0.20 -7.13 4.65
CA GLU A 41 1.52 -6.79 5.19
C GLU A 41 2.42 -8.01 5.24
N PHE A 42 1.95 -9.12 5.83
CA PHE A 42 2.74 -10.34 5.92
C PHE A 42 2.96 -10.99 4.56
N PHE A 43 2.00 -10.88 3.63
CA PHE A 43 2.19 -11.28 2.24
C PHE A 43 3.33 -10.47 1.59
N ASN A 44 3.32 -9.15 1.74
CA ASN A 44 4.38 -8.29 1.19
C ASN A 44 5.73 -8.53 1.87
N PHE A 45 5.76 -8.80 3.18
CA PHE A 45 7.01 -9.19 3.87
C PHE A 45 7.54 -10.52 3.36
N LYS A 46 6.68 -11.53 3.21
CA LYS A 46 7.06 -12.83 2.63
C LYS A 46 7.63 -12.66 1.22
N LEU A 47 7.00 -11.83 0.39
CA LEU A 47 7.44 -11.56 -0.97
C LEU A 47 8.75 -10.74 -1.03
N ILE A 48 8.90 -9.74 -0.16
CA ILE A 48 9.97 -8.74 -0.22
C ILE A 48 10.66 -8.67 1.14
N HIS A 49 11.56 -9.60 1.40
CA HIS A 49 12.44 -9.55 2.55
C HIS A 49 13.83 -10.13 2.22
N HIS A 50 14.76 -9.86 3.12
CA HIS A 50 16.05 -10.52 3.16
C HIS A 50 16.40 -10.79 4.63
N THR A 51 16.61 -12.06 4.96
CA THR A 51 16.99 -12.47 6.32
C THR A 51 18.46 -12.15 6.54
N VAL A 52 18.73 -11.15 7.38
CA VAL A 52 20.11 -10.70 7.68
C VAL A 52 20.76 -11.57 8.76
N PHE A 53 19.96 -12.12 9.69
CA PHE A 53 20.45 -12.93 10.80
C PHE A 53 19.36 -13.87 11.32
N GLY A 54 19.76 -15.08 11.72
CA GLY A 54 18.87 -16.10 12.28
C GLY A 54 18.05 -16.83 11.21
N ASP A 55 17.00 -17.51 11.66
CA ASP A 55 16.09 -18.24 10.79
C ASP A 55 15.17 -17.31 10.00
N ASP A 56 14.84 -17.69 8.78
CA ASP A 56 13.80 -17.03 7.99
C ASP A 56 12.42 -17.51 8.46
N ILE A 57 11.77 -16.66 9.25
CA ILE A 57 10.46 -16.92 9.82
C ILE A 57 9.29 -16.51 8.90
N LEU A 58 9.56 -15.92 7.73
CA LEU A 58 8.54 -15.37 6.83
C LEU A 58 8.22 -16.33 5.66
N THR A 59 9.21 -17.06 5.15
CA THR A 59 9.04 -17.97 4.00
C THR A 59 7.96 -19.04 4.23
N GLY A 60 7.81 -19.54 5.45
CA GLY A 60 6.83 -20.58 5.80
C GLY A 60 5.42 -20.10 6.14
N LEU A 61 5.15 -18.78 6.07
CA LEU A 61 3.82 -18.26 6.46
C LEU A 61 2.73 -18.74 5.49
N ALA A 62 1.66 -19.29 6.03
CA ALA A 62 0.43 -19.61 5.32
C ALA A 62 -0.60 -18.49 5.57
N ILE A 63 -0.97 -17.77 4.51
CA ILE A 63 -1.91 -16.65 4.58
C ILE A 63 -3.09 -17.02 3.68
N GLU A 64 -4.29 -16.99 4.24
CA GLU A 64 -5.50 -17.41 3.54
C GLU A 64 -5.93 -16.36 2.52
N ASN A 65 -6.26 -16.79 1.30
CA ASN A 65 -6.72 -15.88 0.23
C ASN A 65 -7.97 -15.09 0.64
N LYS A 66 -8.88 -15.70 1.40
CA LYS A 66 -10.08 -15.04 1.92
C LYS A 66 -9.75 -13.82 2.80
N ASP A 67 -8.67 -13.89 3.58
CA ASP A 67 -8.28 -12.82 4.49
C ASP A 67 -7.58 -11.70 3.70
N ILE A 68 -6.75 -12.06 2.71
CA ILE A 68 -6.17 -11.11 1.75
C ILE A 68 -7.27 -10.37 1.00
N ARG A 69 -8.26 -11.09 0.44
CA ARG A 69 -9.40 -10.51 -0.30
C ARG A 69 -10.19 -9.55 0.59
N LEU A 70 -10.48 -9.96 1.82
CA LEU A 70 -11.19 -9.15 2.80
C LEU A 70 -10.42 -7.86 3.16
N GLN A 71 -9.10 -7.93 3.35
CA GLN A 71 -8.30 -6.72 3.56
C GLN A 71 -8.26 -5.83 2.32
N CYS A 72 -8.16 -6.40 1.11
CA CYS A 72 -8.19 -5.63 -0.14
C CYS A 72 -9.47 -4.79 -0.25
N GLU A 73 -10.63 -5.38 0.05
CA GLU A 73 -11.91 -4.65 0.08
C GLU A 73 -11.90 -3.51 1.10
N ARG A 74 -11.45 -3.79 2.33
CA ARG A 74 -11.39 -2.79 3.41
C ARG A 74 -10.49 -1.63 3.03
N GLU A 75 -9.34 -1.91 2.42
CA GLU A 75 -8.39 -0.89 2.00
C GLU A 75 -8.97 -0.02 0.88
N ILE A 76 -9.58 -0.59 -0.15
CA ILE A 76 -10.20 0.20 -1.22
C ILE A 76 -11.33 1.07 -0.68
N LYS A 77 -12.21 0.51 0.15
CA LYS A 77 -13.32 1.28 0.75
C LYS A 77 -12.80 2.44 1.61
N THR A 78 -11.76 2.19 2.42
CA THR A 78 -11.11 3.21 3.23
C THR A 78 -10.46 4.29 2.37
N LYS A 79 -9.75 3.90 1.30
CA LYS A 79 -9.12 4.81 0.35
C LYS A 79 -10.16 5.71 -0.32
N LEU A 80 -11.27 5.17 -0.82
CA LEU A 80 -12.35 5.97 -1.41
C LEU A 80 -12.94 6.98 -0.42
N ILE A 81 -13.11 6.61 0.86
CA ILE A 81 -13.57 7.53 1.91
C ILE A 81 -12.55 8.67 2.09
N TRP A 82 -11.27 8.34 2.23
CA TRP A 82 -10.21 9.34 2.42
C TRP A 82 -10.01 10.23 1.21
N LEU A 83 -10.22 9.75 -0.01
CA LEU A 83 -10.19 10.58 -1.21
C LEU A 83 -11.28 11.65 -1.16
N ARG A 84 -12.53 11.27 -0.88
CA ARG A 84 -13.64 12.22 -0.75
C ARG A 84 -13.39 13.21 0.38
N GLN A 85 -12.98 12.74 1.55
CA GLN A 85 -12.66 13.61 2.70
C GLN A 85 -11.49 14.56 2.38
N GLY A 86 -10.44 14.05 1.75
CA GLY A 86 -9.28 14.82 1.34
C GLY A 86 -9.66 15.95 0.39
N TYR A 87 -10.46 15.64 -0.63
CA TYR A 87 -10.96 16.63 -1.58
C TYR A 87 -11.81 17.71 -0.89
N ILE A 88 -12.81 17.32 -0.10
CA ILE A 88 -13.69 18.26 0.63
C ILE A 88 -12.87 19.14 1.58
N SER A 89 -11.93 18.55 2.32
CA SER A 89 -11.08 19.26 3.28
C SER A 89 -10.04 20.19 2.65
N SER A 90 -9.83 20.09 1.34
CA SER A 90 -8.93 21.01 0.62
C SER A 90 -9.53 22.41 0.45
N LEU A 91 -10.86 22.57 0.57
CA LEU A 91 -11.56 23.86 0.46
C LEU A 91 -11.26 24.61 -0.85
N GLY A 92 -10.93 23.88 -1.93
CA GLY A 92 -10.53 24.48 -3.21
C GLY A 92 -9.10 25.03 -3.22
N ASP A 93 -8.33 24.84 -2.15
CA ASP A 93 -6.91 25.21 -2.13
C ASP A 93 -6.08 24.16 -2.89
N LYS A 94 -5.38 24.66 -3.91
CA LYS A 94 -4.54 23.87 -4.80
C LYS A 94 -3.44 23.11 -4.08
N ASN A 95 -2.78 23.75 -3.11
CA ASN A 95 -1.64 23.15 -2.41
C ASN A 95 -2.11 22.05 -1.45
N LEU A 96 -3.20 22.30 -0.74
CA LEU A 96 -3.83 21.31 0.13
C LEU A 96 -4.34 20.11 -0.67
N LEU A 97 -5.02 20.32 -1.81
CA LEU A 97 -5.50 19.22 -2.65
C LEU A 97 -4.32 18.37 -3.17
N ARG A 98 -3.27 19.04 -3.67
CA ARG A 98 -2.05 18.37 -4.13
C ARG A 98 -1.41 17.53 -3.02
N GLU A 99 -1.30 18.07 -1.80
CA GLU A 99 -0.75 17.36 -0.65
C GLU A 99 -1.58 16.11 -0.32
N LYS A 100 -2.91 16.26 -0.18
CA LYS A 100 -3.82 15.14 0.11
C LYS A 100 -3.78 14.05 -0.96
N LEU A 101 -3.76 14.42 -2.23
CA LEU A 101 -3.61 13.48 -3.34
C LEU A 101 -2.26 12.75 -3.26
N SER A 102 -1.16 13.49 -3.12
CA SER A 102 0.18 12.92 -3.01
C SER A 102 0.32 11.91 -1.85
N GLU A 103 -0.33 12.16 -0.72
CA GLU A 103 -0.32 11.24 0.43
C GLU A 103 -1.13 9.97 0.16
N SER A 104 -2.27 10.11 -0.52
CA SER A 104 -3.26 9.04 -0.69
C SER A 104 -2.74 7.81 -1.46
N ILE A 105 -1.77 7.96 -2.37
CA ILE A 105 -1.21 6.84 -3.15
C ILE A 105 -0.40 5.86 -2.28
N THR A 106 -0.12 6.22 -1.02
CA THR A 106 0.55 5.34 -0.07
C THR A 106 -0.26 4.06 0.16
N GLY A 107 0.43 2.91 0.14
CA GLY A 107 -0.19 1.60 0.32
C GLY A 107 -0.85 0.99 -0.92
N TYR A 108 -1.02 1.73 -2.03
CA TYR A 108 -1.59 1.13 -3.26
C TYR A 108 -0.73 0.03 -3.86
N ILE A 109 0.60 0.18 -3.85
CA ILE A 109 1.49 -0.84 -4.43
C ILE A 109 1.41 -2.19 -3.68
N PRO A 110 1.54 -2.25 -2.34
CA PRO A 110 1.29 -3.48 -1.58
C PRO A 110 -0.08 -4.11 -1.85
N LEU A 111 -1.12 -3.28 -1.93
CA LEU A 111 -2.49 -3.70 -2.26
C LEU A 111 -2.57 -4.31 -3.68
N PHE A 112 -1.96 -3.67 -4.68
CA PHE A 112 -1.94 -4.18 -6.05
C PHE A 112 -1.21 -5.51 -6.16
N ARG A 113 -0.12 -5.71 -5.42
CA ARG A 113 0.54 -7.01 -5.35
C ARG A 113 -0.39 -8.10 -4.81
N ALA A 114 -1.15 -7.78 -3.77
CA ALA A 114 -2.14 -8.70 -3.20
C ALA A 114 -3.23 -9.04 -4.22
N ILE A 115 -3.73 -8.06 -4.97
CA ILE A 115 -4.74 -8.28 -6.03
C ILE A 115 -4.18 -9.15 -7.16
N ILE A 116 -2.97 -8.86 -7.65
CA ILE A 116 -2.30 -9.66 -8.70
C ILE A 116 -2.13 -11.12 -8.23
N TYR A 117 -1.76 -11.31 -6.96
CA TYR A 117 -1.65 -12.63 -6.34
C TYR A 117 -2.99 -13.36 -6.29
N LEU A 118 -4.07 -12.68 -5.87
CA LEU A 118 -5.41 -13.26 -5.87
C LEU A 118 -5.92 -13.61 -7.27
N LEU A 119 -5.44 -12.90 -8.30
CA LEU A 119 -5.69 -13.20 -9.72
C LEU A 119 -4.80 -14.35 -10.26
N GLY A 120 -4.02 -15.01 -9.39
CA GLY A 120 -3.26 -16.21 -9.73
C GLY A 120 -1.89 -15.95 -10.38
N LYS A 121 -1.36 -14.72 -10.31
CA LYS A 121 -0.04 -14.36 -10.86
C LYS A 121 0.91 -13.95 -9.75
N GLU A 122 2.19 -14.26 -9.90
CA GLU A 122 3.22 -13.78 -8.98
C GLU A 122 3.43 -12.27 -9.17
N PRO A 123 3.28 -11.43 -8.12
CA PRO A 123 3.38 -9.99 -8.27
C PRO A 123 4.84 -9.51 -8.40
N PRO A 124 5.12 -8.50 -9.23
CA PRO A 124 6.46 -7.93 -9.35
C PRO A 124 6.92 -7.20 -8.08
N VAL A 125 8.24 -7.08 -7.92
CA VAL A 125 8.84 -6.28 -6.84
C VAL A 125 8.82 -4.78 -7.15
N LYS A 126 9.14 -4.37 -8.39
CA LYS A 126 9.21 -2.94 -8.75
C LYS A 126 7.82 -2.35 -8.91
N SER A 127 7.60 -1.16 -8.36
CA SER A 127 6.28 -0.51 -8.33
C SER A 127 5.69 -0.24 -9.72
N HIS A 128 6.51 0.12 -10.72
CA HIS A 128 6.05 0.32 -12.09
C HIS A 128 5.52 -1.00 -12.68
N ASP A 129 6.31 -2.06 -12.61
CA ASP A 129 5.95 -3.39 -13.11
C ASP A 129 4.66 -3.91 -12.45
N VAL A 130 4.43 -3.60 -11.16
CA VAL A 130 3.18 -3.91 -10.45
C VAL A 130 1.97 -3.23 -11.12
N VAL A 131 2.09 -1.95 -11.45
CA VAL A 131 1.00 -1.19 -12.08
C VAL A 131 0.72 -1.72 -13.49
N VAL A 132 1.77 -1.95 -14.28
CA VAL A 132 1.66 -2.55 -15.63
C VAL A 132 1.00 -3.93 -15.57
N THR A 133 1.45 -4.79 -14.66
CA THR A 133 0.89 -6.13 -14.49
C THR A 133 -0.58 -6.08 -14.07
N LEU A 134 -0.96 -5.16 -13.19
CA LEU A 134 -2.36 -5.01 -12.79
C LEU A 134 -3.22 -4.62 -13.99
N GLN A 135 -2.79 -3.67 -14.82
CA GLN A 135 -3.51 -3.28 -16.04
C GLN A 135 -3.72 -4.47 -16.98
N GLU A 136 -2.66 -5.24 -17.25
CA GLU A 136 -2.75 -6.43 -18.10
C GLU A 136 -3.79 -7.45 -17.59
N MET A 137 -3.80 -7.69 -16.28
CA MET A 137 -4.66 -8.69 -15.66
C MET A 137 -6.12 -8.24 -15.54
N THR A 138 -6.37 -6.93 -15.51
CA THR A 138 -7.69 -6.36 -15.18
C THR A 138 -8.36 -5.63 -16.34
N SER A 139 -7.62 -5.29 -17.39
CA SER A 139 -8.05 -4.38 -18.47
C SER A 139 -8.55 -3.02 -17.98
N ILE A 140 -8.27 -2.66 -16.71
CA ILE A 140 -8.50 -1.30 -16.19
C ILE A 140 -7.32 -0.44 -16.63
N GLU A 141 -7.59 0.75 -17.15
CA GLU A 141 -6.55 1.76 -17.30
C GLU A 141 -5.97 2.15 -15.94
N THR A 142 -4.69 1.83 -15.70
CA THR A 142 -3.99 2.13 -14.45
C THR A 142 -2.99 3.27 -14.58
N GLY A 143 -2.94 3.94 -15.74
CA GLY A 143 -2.01 5.05 -16.00
C GLY A 143 -2.07 6.15 -14.93
N ILE A 144 -3.26 6.40 -14.38
CA ILE A 144 -3.44 7.34 -13.27
C ILE A 144 -2.60 7.00 -12.03
N PHE A 145 -2.43 5.73 -11.68
CA PHE A 145 -1.64 5.33 -10.52
C PHE A 145 -0.15 5.59 -10.73
N GLU A 146 0.35 5.48 -11.96
CA GLU A 146 1.73 5.87 -12.28
C GLU A 146 1.92 7.37 -12.15
N LYS A 147 0.98 8.16 -12.69
CA LYS A 147 0.99 9.62 -12.52
C LYS A 147 0.92 10.02 -11.04
N MET A 148 0.14 9.32 -10.22
CA MET A 148 0.07 9.54 -8.77
C MET A 148 1.40 9.24 -8.06
N LEU A 149 2.14 8.22 -8.50
CA LEU A 149 3.50 7.96 -7.99
C LEU A 149 4.47 9.09 -8.35
N LEU A 150 4.37 9.64 -9.56
CA LEU A 150 5.14 10.83 -9.98
C LEU A 150 4.77 12.06 -9.14
N LEU A 151 3.48 12.27 -8.88
CA LEU A 151 2.99 13.35 -8.02
C LEU A 151 3.60 13.24 -6.60
N LYS A 152 3.60 12.03 -6.02
CA LYS A 152 4.20 11.77 -4.71
C LYS A 152 5.71 12.01 -4.65
N ARG A 153 6.43 11.72 -5.74
CA ARG A 153 7.86 12.03 -5.88
C ARG A 153 8.13 13.51 -6.14
N LYS A 154 7.09 14.33 -6.31
CA LYS A 154 7.15 15.75 -6.71
C LYS A 154 7.76 15.95 -8.10
N GLU A 155 7.64 14.94 -8.96
CA GLU A 155 8.12 14.95 -10.36
C GLU A 155 7.03 15.39 -11.35
N LEU A 156 5.78 15.52 -10.88
CA LEU A 156 4.65 16.03 -11.65
C LEU A 156 4.14 17.34 -11.05
N THR A 157 3.84 18.34 -11.88
CA THR A 157 3.21 19.60 -11.46
C THR A 157 1.97 19.84 -12.29
N LEU A 158 0.87 20.16 -11.60
CA LEU A 158 -0.45 20.31 -12.17
C LEU A 158 -1.01 21.69 -11.79
N SER A 159 -1.84 22.25 -12.66
CA SER A 159 -2.72 23.39 -12.41
C SER A 159 -3.87 22.98 -11.48
N MET A 160 -4.75 23.93 -11.12
CA MET A 160 -5.90 23.60 -10.27
C MET A 160 -6.91 22.73 -11.04
N ASP A 161 -7.24 23.12 -12.28
CA ASP A 161 -8.18 22.39 -13.12
C ASP A 161 -7.66 20.97 -13.41
N GLU A 162 -6.37 20.84 -13.73
CA GLU A 162 -5.73 19.54 -13.92
C GLU A 162 -5.78 18.69 -12.64
N LEU A 163 -5.65 19.27 -11.44
CA LEU A 163 -5.76 18.51 -10.18
C LEU A 163 -7.17 18.00 -9.92
N THR A 164 -8.19 18.74 -10.32
CA THR A 164 -9.59 18.30 -10.21
C THR A 164 -9.88 17.13 -11.14
N ASP A 165 -9.48 17.23 -12.42
CA ASP A 165 -9.62 16.13 -13.39
C ASP A 165 -8.82 14.90 -12.92
N PHE A 166 -7.61 15.13 -12.40
CA PHE A 166 -6.74 14.09 -11.87
C PHE A 166 -7.33 13.37 -10.66
N PHE A 167 -8.00 14.12 -9.77
CA PHE A 167 -8.74 13.54 -8.66
C PHE A 167 -9.87 12.63 -9.16
N GLU A 168 -10.64 13.07 -10.16
CA GLU A 168 -11.73 12.27 -10.73
C GLU A 168 -11.23 10.98 -11.39
N GLU A 169 -10.21 11.07 -12.26
CA GLU A 169 -9.58 9.91 -12.90
C GLU A 169 -9.10 8.89 -11.86
N TYR A 170 -8.46 9.38 -10.79
CA TYR A 170 -7.88 8.54 -9.74
C TYR A 170 -8.94 7.91 -8.84
N TYR A 171 -9.97 8.68 -8.49
CA TYR A 171 -11.11 8.17 -7.73
C TYR A 171 -11.85 7.08 -8.52
N MET A 172 -12.13 7.32 -9.80
CA MET A 172 -12.79 6.35 -10.68
C MET A 172 -11.94 5.10 -10.89
N GLY A 173 -10.63 5.26 -11.07
CA GLY A 173 -9.68 4.13 -11.12
C GLY A 173 -9.73 3.28 -9.85
N THR A 174 -9.74 3.93 -8.69
CA THR A 174 -9.86 3.25 -7.39
C THR A 174 -11.19 2.50 -7.25
N GLU A 175 -12.29 3.10 -7.72
CA GLU A 175 -13.61 2.46 -7.69
C GLU A 175 -13.68 1.22 -8.60
N ARG A 176 -13.10 1.30 -9.81
CA ARG A 176 -13.01 0.15 -10.73
C ARG A 176 -12.23 -1.01 -10.12
N ILE A 177 -11.11 -0.74 -9.44
CA ILE A 177 -10.35 -1.76 -8.70
C ILE A 177 -11.20 -2.40 -7.60
N GLY A 178 -12.01 -1.59 -6.88
CA GLY A 178 -12.94 -2.09 -5.89
C GLY A 178 -13.95 -3.10 -6.44
N ARG A 179 -14.44 -2.88 -7.67
CA ARG A 179 -15.36 -3.83 -8.33
C ARG A 179 -14.66 -5.16 -8.62
N ILE A 180 -13.44 -5.13 -9.13
CA ILE A 180 -12.66 -6.35 -9.37
C ILE A 180 -12.50 -7.19 -8.11
N ILE A 181 -12.15 -6.56 -6.99
CA ILE A 181 -11.97 -7.29 -5.73
C ILE A 181 -13.28 -7.96 -5.28
N ASN A 182 -14.43 -7.30 -5.49
CA ASN A 182 -15.73 -7.88 -5.14
C ASN A 182 -16.09 -9.07 -6.02
N ASP A 183 -15.64 -9.09 -7.28
CA ASP A 183 -15.91 -10.16 -8.24
C ASP A 183 -14.95 -11.36 -8.09
N LEU A 184 -13.92 -11.25 -7.24
CA LEU A 184 -13.03 -12.37 -6.93
C LEU A 184 -13.77 -13.45 -6.12
N ASN A 185 -13.96 -14.61 -6.73
CA ASN A 185 -14.47 -15.82 -6.07
C ASN A 185 -13.31 -16.58 -5.39
N THR A 186 -12.81 -16.05 -4.28
CA THR A 186 -11.73 -16.65 -3.47
C THR A 186 -12.05 -16.63 -1.99
#